data_AF-A0A820P4W8-F1
#
_entry.id   AF-A0A820P4W8-F1
#
_cell.length_a   1.000
_cell.length_b   1.000
_cell.length_c   1.000
_cell.angle_alpha   90.00
_cell.angle_beta   90.00
_cell.angle_gamma   90.00
#
_symmetry.space_group_name_H-M   'P 1'
#
loop_
_entity.id
_entity.type
_entity.pdbx_description
1 polymer ?
#
loop_
_entity_poly.entity_id
_entity_poly.type
_entity_poly.pdbx_seq_one_letter_code
_entity_poly.pdbx_strand_id
1 'polypeptide(L)' 'PKTLVLEWAVERAATCKKFGELCMEHGDIDLARRYYAKAIAINEHLSTSMKNN' A
#
# COMPACT_ATOMS: atom_id res chain seq x y z
N PRO A 1 9.18 18.87 -2.69
CA PRO A 1 9.82 17.53 -2.83
C PRO A 1 9.18 16.45 -1.93
N LYS A 2 9.00 16.69 -0.63
CA LYS A 2 8.38 15.73 0.33
C LYS A 2 6.90 15.44 0.02
N THR A 3 6.15 16.46 -0.38
CA THR A 3 4.72 16.38 -0.76
C THR A 3 4.45 15.44 -1.93
N LEU A 4 5.26 15.50 -3.00
CA LEU A 4 5.12 14.57 -4.14
C LEU A 4 5.39 13.11 -3.76
N VAL A 5 6.38 12.87 -2.89
CA VAL A 5 6.71 11.52 -2.42
C VAL A 5 5.57 10.94 -1.58
N LEU A 6 4.91 11.78 -0.76
CA LEU A 6 3.75 11.37 0.03
C LEU A 6 2.54 11.06 -0.87
N GLU A 7 2.29 11.88 -1.89
CA GLU A 7 1.16 11.71 -2.81
C GLU A 7 1.28 10.41 -3.63
N TRP A 8 2.45 10.12 -4.21
CA TRP A 8 2.70 8.88 -4.92
C TRP A 8 2.67 7.62 -4.04
N ALA A 9 3.02 7.76 -2.75
CA ALA A 9 2.97 6.64 -1.82
C ALA A 9 1.52 6.25 -1.50
N VAL A 10 0.61 7.22 -1.38
CA VAL A 10 -0.83 6.96 -1.14
C VAL A 10 -1.45 6.25 -2.34
N GLU A 11 -1.18 6.71 -3.57
CA GLU A 11 -1.69 6.06 -4.79
C GLU A 11 -1.18 4.62 -4.94
N ARG A 12 0.10 4.40 -4.62
CA ARG A 12 0.70 3.05 -4.64
C ARG A 12 0.09 2.12 -3.59
N ALA A 13 -0.19 2.61 -2.38
CA ALA A 13 -0.86 1.82 -1.36
C ALA A 13 -2.29 1.43 -1.78
N ALA A 14 -3.05 2.38 -2.34
CA ALA A 14 -4.40 2.14 -2.86
C ALA A 14 -4.40 1.11 -4.01
N THR A 15 -3.41 1.18 -4.89
CA THR A 15 -3.23 0.21 -5.98
C THR A 15 -2.93 -1.19 -5.45
N CYS A 16 -2.01 -1.31 -4.49
CA CYS A 16 -1.70 -2.60 -3.86
C CYS A 16 -2.93 -3.22 -3.18
N LYS A 17 -3.77 -2.41 -2.53
CA LYS A 17 -5.03 -2.87 -1.93
C LYS A 17 -5.96 -3.48 -2.99
N LYS A 18 -6.17 -2.78 -4.11
CA LYS A 18 -7.04 -3.26 -5.22
C LYS A 18 -6.54 -4.56 -5.84
N PHE A 19 -5.22 -4.71 -5.98
CA PHE A 19 -4.63 -5.99 -6.42
C PHE A 19 -4.88 -7.11 -5.40
N GLY A 20 -4.81 -6.80 -4.11
CA GLY A 20 -5.18 -7.75 -3.06
C GLY A 20 -6.64 -8.20 -3.16
N GLU A 21 -7.56 -7.28 -3.38
CA GLU A 21 -9.00 -7.55 -3.57
C GLU A 21 -9.23 -8.43 -4.82
N LEU A 22 -8.60 -8.09 -5.94
CA LEU A 22 -8.67 -8.87 -7.17
C LEU A 22 -8.13 -10.30 -6.98
N CYS A 23 -6.99 -10.45 -6.31
CA CYS A 23 -6.44 -11.77 -6.00
C CYS A 23 -7.36 -12.59 -5.08
N MET A 24 -8.05 -11.95 -4.13
CA MET A 24 -9.08 -12.61 -3.31
C MET A 24 -10.25 -13.10 -4.16
N GLU A 25 -10.73 -12.29 -5.10
CA GLU A 25 -11.80 -12.68 -6.03
C GLU A 25 -11.40 -13.86 -6.91
N HIS A 26 -10.13 -13.93 -7.31
CA HIS A 26 -9.58 -15.07 -8.06
C HIS A 26 -9.22 -16.28 -7.19
N GLY A 27 -9.37 -16.19 -5.86
CA GLY A 27 -9.03 -17.27 -4.93
C GLY A 27 -7.52 -17.44 -4.66
N ASP A 28 -6.68 -16.53 -5.16
CA ASP A 28 -5.24 -16.52 -4.89
C ASP A 28 -4.95 -15.78 -3.58
N ILE A 29 -5.23 -16.46 -2.47
CA ILE A 29 -5.11 -15.93 -1.12
C ILE A 29 -3.65 -15.62 -0.77
N ASP A 30 -2.71 -16.41 -1.27
CA ASP A 30 -1.28 -16.21 -1.05
C ASP A 30 -0.78 -14.92 -1.69
N LEU A 31 -1.19 -14.66 -2.94
CA LEU A 31 -0.83 -13.45 -3.64
C LEU A 31 -1.56 -12.22 -3.07
N ALA A 32 -2.84 -12.36 -2.68
CA ALA A 32 -3.61 -11.31 -2.03
C ALA A 32 -2.92 -10.81 -0.74
N ARG A 33 -2.49 -11.74 0.12
CA ARG A 33 -1.76 -11.45 1.35
C ARG A 33 -0.48 -10.65 1.09
N ARG A 34 0.28 -11.00 0.02
CA ARG A 34 1.49 -10.26 -0.36
C ARG A 34 1.19 -8.83 -0.79
N TYR A 35 0.10 -8.62 -1.53
CA TYR A 35 -0.31 -7.29 -1.95
C TYR A 35 -0.82 -6.42 -0.79
N TYR A 36 -1.59 -7.00 0.13
CA TYR A 36 -2.00 -6.30 1.35
C TYR A 36 -0.80 -5.93 2.24
N ALA A 37 0.16 -6.84 2.42
CA ALA A 37 1.37 -6.56 3.17
C ALA A 37 2.17 -5.39 2.57
N LYS A 38 2.27 -5.30 1.23
CA LYS A 38 2.89 -4.16 0.55
C LYS A 38 2.15 -2.85 0.82
N ALA A 39 0.82 -2.85 0.79
CA ALA A 39 0.02 -1.66 1.08
C ALA A 39 0.23 -1.17 2.54
N ILE A 40 0.29 -2.10 3.49
CA ILE A 40 0.53 -1.80 4.91
C ILE A 40 1.91 -1.18 5.12
N ALA A 41 2.97 -1.79 4.56
CA ALA A 41 4.33 -1.29 4.71
C ALA A 41 4.49 0.15 4.15
N ILE A 42 3.81 0.46 3.04
CA ILE A 42 3.81 1.82 2.47
C ILE A 42 3.10 2.80 3.42
N ASN A 43 1.95 2.42 3.98
CA ASN A 43 1.21 3.24 4.94
C ASN A 43 1.97 3.47 6.24
N GLU A 44 2.69 2.46 6.75
CA GLU A 44 3.53 2.59 7.94
C GLU A 44 4.70 3.55 7.70
N HIS A 45 5.33 3.45 6.53
CA HIS A 45 6.41 4.36 6.13
C HIS A 45 5.91 5.80 5.99
N LEU A 46 4.72 5.99 5.41
CA LEU A 46 4.00 7.26 5.34
C LEU A 46 3.71 7.82 6.74
N SER A 47 3.13 7.01 7.62
CA SER A 47 2.78 7.41 8.99
C SER A 47 4.02 7.87 9.78
N THR A 48 5.12 7.12 9.67
CA THR A 48 6.40 7.47 10.31
C THR A 48 6.98 8.76 9.72
N SER A 49 6.92 8.92 8.40
CA SER A 49 7.41 10.12 7.72
C SER A 49 6.61 11.38 8.04
N MET A 50 5.30 11.24 8.27
CA MET A 50 4.39 12.32 8.66
C MET A 50 4.55 12.71 10.13
N LYS A 51 4.82 11.75 11.02
CA LYS A 51 5.04 11.99 12.46
C LYS A 51 6.39 12.65 12.76
N ASN A 52 7.41 12.40 11.95
CA ASN A 52 8.76 12.94 12.12
C ASN A 52 8.95 14.31 11.44
N ASN A 53 7.88 15.10 11.25
CA ASN A 53 7.90 16.38 10.53
C ASN A 53 7.26 17.51 11.33
#